data_AF-A0A1Q9V950-F1
#
_entry.id   AF-A0A1Q9V950-F1
#
_cell.length_a   1.000
_cell.length_b   1.000
_cell.length_c   1.000
_cell.angle_alpha   90.00
_cell.angle_beta   90.00
_cell.angle_gamma   90.00
#
_symmetry.space_group_name_H-M   'P 1'
#
loop_
_entity.id
_entity.type
_entity.pdbx_description
1 polymer ?
#
loop_
_entity_poly.entity_id
_entity_poly.type
_entity_poly.pdbx_seq_one_letter_code
_entity_poly.pdbx_strand_id
1 'polypeptide(L)'
;MTREHMQAADHTFAASVAETLDSLELQAEDRAAGRLAEKYARALDEARAAEVQADKVLRRLDDDDPDPELAELVSALRGKLSARTALESLGPKLLSVLDALGGSPKARASAGKTAGKGGKGGKLAELRAARA
;
A
#
# COMPACT_ATOMS: atom_id res chain seq x y z
N MET A 1 9.41 -4.87 -27.66
CA MET A 1 8.92 -4.43 -26.33
C MET A 1 10.13 -4.30 -25.42
N THR A 2 10.47 -3.07 -25.09
CA THR A 2 11.78 -2.61 -24.56
C THR A 2 11.94 -2.88 -23.06
N ARG A 3 13.15 -3.27 -22.66
CA ARG A 3 13.57 -3.64 -21.29
C ARG A 3 13.14 -2.68 -20.17
N GLU A 4 12.96 -1.39 -20.49
CA GLU A 4 12.50 -0.37 -19.51
C GLU A 4 11.06 -0.59 -19.03
N HIS A 5 10.18 -1.15 -19.87
CA HIS A 5 8.81 -1.48 -19.44
C HIS A 5 8.77 -2.67 -18.48
N MET A 6 9.80 -3.52 -18.49
CA MET A 6 9.90 -4.66 -17.57
C MET A 6 10.34 -4.21 -16.16
N GLN A 7 11.28 -3.27 -16.06
CA GLN A 7 11.74 -2.72 -14.77
C GLN A 7 10.69 -1.88 -14.04
N ALA A 8 9.78 -1.21 -14.77
CA ALA A 8 8.72 -0.42 -14.15
C ALA A 8 7.65 -1.30 -13.47
N ALA A 9 7.37 -2.49 -14.02
CA ALA A 9 6.43 -3.45 -13.42
C ALA A 9 7.00 -4.06 -12.12
N ASP A 10 8.33 -4.27 -12.08
CA ASP A 10 9.07 -4.81 -10.93
C ASP A 10 9.18 -3.85 -9.72
N HIS A 11 8.70 -2.60 -9.83
CA HIS A 11 8.80 -1.57 -8.78
C HIS A 11 7.46 -1.00 -8.28
N THR A 12 6.35 -1.71 -8.50
CA THR A 12 5.05 -1.32 -7.95
C THR A 12 4.94 -1.67 -6.46
N PHE A 13 4.21 -0.86 -5.68
CA PHE A 13 3.99 -1.14 -4.26
C PHE A 13 3.26 -2.48 -4.06
N ALA A 14 2.31 -2.79 -4.93
CA ALA A 14 1.59 -4.06 -4.92
C ALA A 14 2.53 -5.26 -5.11
N ALA A 15 3.51 -5.18 -6.02
CA ALA A 15 4.47 -6.26 -6.22
C ALA A 15 5.35 -6.48 -4.98
N SER A 16 5.89 -5.41 -4.39
CA SER A 16 6.72 -5.53 -3.17
C SER A 16 5.94 -6.05 -1.95
N VAL A 17 4.67 -5.66 -1.82
CA VAL A 17 3.79 -6.18 -0.76
C VAL A 17 3.46 -7.64 -1.00
N ALA A 18 3.18 -8.05 -2.24
CA ALA A 18 2.95 -9.46 -2.57
C ALA A 18 4.17 -10.33 -2.26
N GLU A 19 5.37 -9.92 -2.68
CA GLU A 19 6.62 -10.61 -2.36
C GLU A 19 6.84 -10.73 -0.84
N THR A 20 6.54 -9.67 -0.09
CA THR A 20 6.61 -9.69 1.38
C THR A 20 5.62 -10.69 1.97
N LEU A 21 4.37 -10.68 1.51
CA LEU A 21 3.33 -11.60 2.01
C LEU A 21 3.64 -13.06 1.66
N ASP A 22 4.18 -13.33 0.48
CA ASP A 22 4.61 -14.68 0.06
C ASP A 22 5.77 -15.19 0.93
N SER A 23 6.64 -14.29 1.41
CA SER A 23 7.71 -14.64 2.35
C SER A 23 7.22 -14.91 3.77
N LEU A 24 5.98 -14.54 4.10
CA LEU A 24 5.38 -14.78 5.41
C LEU A 24 4.56 -16.08 5.37
N GLU A 25 4.85 -17.00 6.29
CA GLU A 25 3.99 -18.17 6.52
C GLU A 25 2.70 -17.75 7.24
N LEU A 26 1.78 -17.14 6.49
CA LEU A 26 0.52 -16.64 7.02
C LEU A 26 -0.40 -17.79 7.46
N GLN A 27 -0.84 -17.71 8.71
CA GLN A 27 -1.87 -18.61 9.23
C GLN A 27 -3.24 -18.28 8.60
N ALA A 28 -4.21 -19.20 8.72
CA ALA A 28 -5.52 -19.05 8.10
C ALA A 28 -6.24 -17.77 8.56
N GLU A 29 -6.04 -17.39 9.82
CA GLU A 29 -6.59 -16.21 10.49
C GLU A 29 -6.03 -14.90 9.91
N ASP A 30 -4.78 -14.94 9.44
CA ASP A 30 -4.03 -13.78 8.96
C ASP A 30 -4.26 -13.49 7.47
N ARG A 31 -4.83 -14.45 6.73
CA ARG A 31 -5.10 -14.31 5.29
C ARG A 31 -5.99 -13.13 4.94
N ALA A 32 -6.96 -12.79 5.81
CA ALA A 32 -7.83 -11.64 5.59
C ALA A 32 -7.06 -10.32 5.65
N ALA A 33 -6.10 -10.21 6.58
CA ALA A 33 -5.23 -9.06 6.72
C ALA A 33 -4.23 -8.98 5.55
N GLY A 34 -3.67 -10.11 5.09
CA GLY A 34 -2.85 -10.16 3.87
C GLY A 34 -3.58 -9.63 2.63
N ARG A 35 -4.81 -10.11 2.38
CA ARG A 35 -5.64 -9.60 1.27
C ARG A 35 -5.96 -8.11 1.38
N LEU A 36 -6.11 -7.60 2.60
CA LEU A 36 -6.33 -6.17 2.83
C LEU A 36 -5.08 -5.36 2.49
N ALA A 37 -3.90 -5.86 2.86
CA ALA A 37 -2.63 -5.23 2.53
C ALA A 37 -2.41 -5.14 1.01
N GLU A 38 -2.68 -6.21 0.26
CA GLU A 38 -2.62 -6.21 -1.20
C GLU A 38 -3.57 -5.19 -1.83
N LYS A 39 -4.83 -5.12 -1.34
CA LYS A 39 -5.81 -4.15 -1.83
C LYS A 39 -5.36 -2.71 -1.63
N TYR A 40 -4.78 -2.40 -0.46
CA TYR A 40 -4.25 -1.07 -0.19
C TYR A 40 -3.03 -0.75 -1.06
N ALA A 41 -2.15 -1.72 -1.28
CA ALA A 41 -0.98 -1.55 -2.14
C ALA A 41 -1.38 -1.25 -3.60
N ARG A 42 -2.37 -1.97 -4.15
CA ARG A 42 -2.92 -1.68 -5.49
C ARG A 42 -3.54 -0.28 -5.58
N ALA A 43 -4.30 0.11 -4.57
CA ALA A 43 -4.90 1.44 -4.55
C ALA A 43 -3.83 2.56 -4.56
N LEU A 44 -2.68 2.34 -3.90
CA LEU A 44 -1.54 3.27 -3.94
C LEU A 44 -0.94 3.39 -5.35
N ASP A 45 -0.73 2.26 -6.02
CA ASP A 45 -0.21 2.26 -7.40
C ASP A 45 -1.16 2.96 -8.37
N GLU A 46 -2.47 2.70 -8.26
CA GLU A 46 -3.51 3.34 -9.09
C GLU A 46 -3.52 4.87 -8.92
N ALA A 47 -3.39 5.36 -7.69
CA ALA A 47 -3.33 6.80 -7.45
C ALA A 47 -2.02 7.44 -7.93
N ARG A 48 -0.89 6.75 -7.82
CA ARG A 48 0.37 7.25 -8.37
C ARG A 48 0.29 7.38 -9.88
N ALA A 49 -0.31 6.41 -10.57
CA ALA A 49 -0.56 6.49 -12.01
C ALA A 49 -1.50 7.65 -12.36
N ALA A 50 -2.53 7.88 -11.53
CA ALA A 50 -3.44 9.00 -11.66
C ALA A 50 -2.75 10.37 -11.51
N GLU A 51 -1.82 10.52 -10.56
CA GLU A 51 -1.01 11.72 -10.34
C GLU A 51 -0.09 12.02 -11.53
N VAL A 52 0.60 11.01 -12.07
CA VAL A 52 1.44 11.21 -13.27
C VAL A 52 0.62 11.70 -14.46
N GLN A 53 -0.61 11.21 -14.62
CA GLN A 53 -1.49 11.66 -15.69
C GLN A 53 -1.98 13.10 -15.44
N ALA A 54 -2.17 13.47 -14.17
CA ALA A 54 -2.54 14.83 -13.76
C ALA A 54 -1.48 15.86 -14.12
N ASP A 55 -0.23 15.57 -13.79
CA ASP A 55 0.88 16.47 -14.11
C ASP A 55 1.02 16.71 -15.62
N LYS A 56 0.78 15.68 -16.44
CA LYS A 56 0.79 15.81 -17.90
C LYS A 56 -0.32 16.75 -18.41
N VAL A 57 -1.49 16.71 -17.78
CA VAL A 57 -2.63 17.57 -18.12
C VAL A 57 -2.35 19.02 -17.71
N LEU A 58 -1.84 19.24 -16.50
CA LEU A 58 -1.49 20.57 -16.02
C LEU A 58 -0.43 21.24 -16.91
N ARG A 59 0.58 20.50 -17.37
CA ARG A 59 1.59 21.02 -18.31
C ARG A 59 1.01 21.45 -19.66
N ARG A 60 -0.15 20.93 -20.06
CA ARG A 60 -0.84 21.30 -21.30
C ARG A 60 -1.80 22.50 -21.11
N LEU A 61 -2.15 22.84 -19.87
CA LEU A 61 -3.03 23.96 -19.53
C LEU A 61 -2.31 25.31 -19.48
N ASP A 62 -0.99 25.31 -19.39
CA ASP A 62 -0.17 26.53 -19.41
C ASP A 62 -0.11 27.19 -20.82
N ASP A 63 -0.78 26.60 -21.83
CA ASP A 63 -0.94 27.16 -23.18
C ASP A 63 -2.22 28.05 -23.24
N ASP A 64 -2.15 29.20 -23.92
CA ASP A 64 -3.14 30.32 -23.89
C ASP A 64 -4.59 30.03 -24.40
N ASP A 65 -4.95 28.78 -24.72
CA ASP A 65 -6.29 28.41 -25.17
C ASP A 65 -6.79 27.11 -24.48
N PRO A 66 -7.62 27.21 -23.43
CA PRO A 66 -8.02 26.05 -22.63
C PRO A 66 -9.06 25.18 -23.36
N ASP A 67 -8.59 24.01 -23.80
CA ASP A 67 -9.38 22.99 -24.50
C ASP A 67 -10.54 22.42 -23.62
N PRO A 68 -11.78 22.33 -24.13
CA PRO A 68 -12.91 21.70 -23.42
C PRO A 68 -12.67 20.25 -22.96
N GLU A 69 -11.92 19.44 -23.71
CA GLU A 69 -11.52 18.08 -23.28
C GLU A 69 -10.63 18.15 -22.02
N LEU A 70 -9.88 19.23 -21.87
CA LEU A 70 -9.01 19.50 -20.73
C LEU A 70 -9.82 19.79 -19.46
N ALA A 71 -11.00 20.42 -19.58
CA ALA A 71 -11.91 20.64 -18.47
C ALA A 71 -12.48 19.31 -17.92
N GLU A 72 -12.83 18.36 -18.79
CA GLU A 72 -13.20 17.00 -18.38
C GLU A 72 -12.03 16.28 -17.70
N LEU A 73 -10.81 16.41 -18.24
CA LEU A 73 -9.61 15.85 -17.65
C LEU A 73 -9.32 16.43 -16.25
N VAL A 74 -9.51 17.74 -16.04
CA VAL A 74 -9.35 18.40 -14.73
C VAL A 74 -10.41 17.92 -13.72
N SER A 75 -11.65 17.71 -14.15
CA SER A 75 -12.71 17.15 -13.29
C SER A 75 -12.37 15.71 -12.85
N ALA A 76 -11.93 14.87 -13.79
CA ALA A 76 -11.43 13.53 -13.49
C ALA A 76 -10.19 13.56 -12.56
N LEU A 77 -9.32 14.55 -12.71
CA LEU A 77 -8.17 14.81 -11.84
C LEU A 77 -8.60 15.13 -10.40
N ARG A 78 -9.62 15.96 -10.23
CA ARG A 78 -10.18 16.31 -8.93
C ARG A 78 -10.73 15.08 -8.20
N GLY A 79 -11.44 14.21 -8.93
CA GLY A 79 -11.88 12.91 -8.41
C GLY A 79 -10.70 12.04 -7.95
N LYS A 80 -9.59 12.05 -8.71
CA LYS A 80 -8.35 11.34 -8.38
C LYS A 80 -7.61 11.95 -7.18
N LEU A 81 -7.59 13.27 -7.04
CA LEU A 81 -6.98 13.96 -5.90
C LEU A 81 -7.72 13.63 -4.59
N SER A 82 -9.05 13.52 -4.65
CA SER A 82 -9.86 13.04 -3.53
C SER A 82 -9.51 11.59 -3.16
N ALA A 83 -9.24 10.73 -4.14
CA ALA A 83 -8.74 9.37 -3.89
C ALA A 83 -7.32 9.36 -3.26
N ARG A 84 -6.44 10.31 -3.63
CA ARG A 84 -5.11 10.49 -3.01
C ARG A 84 -5.19 10.88 -1.54
N THR A 85 -6.10 11.78 -1.17
CA THR A 85 -6.37 12.10 0.24
C THR A 85 -6.88 10.87 1.00
N ALA A 86 -7.70 10.04 0.36
CA ALA A 86 -8.10 8.76 0.96
C ALA A 86 -6.90 7.82 1.17
N LEU A 87 -5.89 7.84 0.29
CA LEU A 87 -4.68 7.02 0.38
C LEU A 87 -3.67 7.49 1.42
N GLU A 88 -3.55 8.79 1.66
CA GLU A 88 -2.80 9.31 2.82
C GLU A 88 -3.36 8.75 4.14
N SER A 89 -4.66 8.50 4.20
CA SER A 89 -5.28 7.79 5.32
C SER A 89 -5.00 6.27 5.33
N LEU A 90 -4.66 5.67 4.19
CA LEU A 90 -4.43 4.24 4.01
C LEU A 90 -3.00 3.82 4.34
N GLY A 91 -1.99 4.66 4.11
CA GLY A 91 -0.59 4.36 4.42
C GLY A 91 -0.37 3.92 5.88
N PRO A 92 -0.81 4.69 6.88
CA PRO A 92 -0.75 4.29 8.29
C PRO A 92 -1.54 3.01 8.60
N LYS A 93 -2.67 2.78 7.92
CA LYS A 93 -3.49 1.57 8.09
C LYS A 93 -2.80 0.34 7.53
N LEU A 94 -2.17 0.44 6.36
CA LEU A 94 -1.35 -0.62 5.77
C LEU A 94 -0.18 -0.98 6.68
N LEU A 95 0.54 0.03 7.18
CA LEU A 95 1.64 -0.20 8.13
C LEU A 95 1.15 -0.88 9.40
N SER A 96 0.02 -0.46 9.95
CA SER A 96 -0.58 -1.09 11.14
C SER A 96 -0.97 -2.56 10.88
N VAL A 97 -1.44 -2.90 9.68
CA VAL A 97 -1.77 -4.28 9.30
C VAL A 97 -0.49 -5.11 9.17
N LEU A 98 0.53 -4.59 8.48
CA LEU A 98 1.82 -5.27 8.33
C LEU A 98 2.55 -5.45 9.68
N ASP A 99 2.45 -4.48 10.59
CA ASP A 99 2.95 -4.60 11.96
C ASP A 99 2.26 -5.75 12.71
N ALA A 100 0.93 -5.84 12.62
CA ALA A 100 0.15 -6.89 13.27
C ALA A 100 0.47 -8.29 12.73
N LEU A 101 0.80 -8.37 11.44
CA LEU A 101 1.21 -9.60 10.75
C LEU A 101 2.69 -9.97 10.96
N GLY A 102 3.48 -9.12 11.63
CA GLY A 102 4.92 -9.34 11.76
C GLY A 102 5.72 -9.04 10.49
N GLY A 103 5.10 -8.49 9.45
CA GLY A 103 5.70 -8.23 8.14
C GLY A 103 6.54 -6.95 8.05
N SER A 104 6.37 -6.01 8.99
CA SER A 104 7.13 -4.75 8.95
C SER A 104 8.60 -4.95 9.41
N PRO A 105 9.54 -4.09 8.98
CA PRO A 105 10.93 -4.13 9.48
C PRO A 105 11.02 -4.06 11.01
N LYS A 106 10.18 -3.23 11.65
CA LYS A 106 10.12 -3.08 13.10
C LYS A 106 9.61 -4.34 13.79
N ALA A 107 8.56 -4.96 13.26
CA ALA A 107 8.00 -6.18 13.81
C ALA A 107 8.97 -7.36 13.65
N ARG A 108 9.62 -7.50 12.49
CA ARG A 108 10.67 -8.50 12.24
C ARG A 108 11.88 -8.32 13.17
N ALA A 109 12.36 -7.08 13.36
CA ALA A 109 13.47 -6.80 14.29
C ALA A 109 13.12 -7.12 15.76
N SER A 110 11.84 -6.96 16.13
CA SER A 110 11.35 -7.24 17.49
C SER A 110 11.16 -8.74 17.74
N ALA A 111 10.79 -9.51 16.72
CA ALA A 111 10.74 -10.97 16.76
C ALA A 111 12.14 -11.59 16.95
N GLY A 112 13.17 -11.03 16.29
CA GLY A 112 14.56 -11.47 16.48
C GLY A 112 15.16 -11.14 17.85
N LYS A 113 14.64 -10.11 18.54
CA LYS A 113 15.18 -9.64 19.84
C LYS A 113 14.64 -10.39 21.06
N THR A 114 13.62 -11.23 20.89
CA THR A 114 12.94 -11.95 21.98
C THR A 114 13.46 -13.38 22.20
N ALA A 115 14.52 -13.82 21.50
CA ALA A 115 15.23 -15.06 21.81
C ALA A 115 15.95 -15.04 23.18
N GLY A 116 15.93 -13.91 23.90
CA GLY A 116 16.26 -13.84 25.31
C GLY A 116 15.23 -13.01 26.06
N LYS A 117 14.67 -13.58 27.13
CA LYS A 117 13.77 -12.96 28.13
C LYS A 117 12.27 -13.08 27.81
N GLY A 118 11.62 -14.03 28.49
CA GLY A 118 10.19 -14.34 28.42
C GLY A 118 9.28 -13.14 28.70
N GLY A 119 8.91 -12.42 27.65
CA GLY A 119 7.92 -11.36 27.68
C GLY A 119 6.53 -11.93 27.41
N LYS A 120 5.60 -11.68 28.33
CA LYS A 120 4.17 -11.97 28.19
C LYS A 120 3.66 -11.53 26.82
N GLY A 121 3.07 -12.47 26.09
CA GLY A 121 2.54 -12.24 24.75
C GLY A 121 1.55 -11.07 24.72
N GLY A 122 1.63 -10.26 23.67
CA GLY A 122 0.78 -9.08 23.50
C GLY A 122 -0.72 -9.41 23.41
N LYS A 123 -1.54 -8.38 23.22
CA LYS A 123 -3.01 -8.42 23.27
C LYS A 123 -3.65 -9.54 22.42
N LEU A 124 -3.03 -9.92 21.30
CA LEU A 124 -3.47 -11.05 20.47
C LEU A 124 -3.16 -12.42 21.10
N ALA A 125 -2.04 -12.55 21.81
CA ALA A 125 -1.72 -13.75 22.58
C ALA A 125 -2.64 -13.90 23.81
N GLU A 126 -3.02 -12.80 24.45
CA GLU A 126 -4.05 -12.81 25.51
C GLU A 126 -5.41 -13.28 24.97
N LEU A 127 -5.80 -12.80 23.78
CA LEU A 127 -7.04 -13.24 23.13
C LEU A 127 -7.00 -14.71 22.67
N ARG A 128 -5.83 -15.25 22.33
CA ARG A 128 -5.65 -16.69 22.03
C ARG A 128 -5.70 -17.54 23.31
N ALA A 129 -5.09 -17.08 24.39
CA ALA A 129 -5.13 -17.77 25.69
C ALA A 129 -6.54 -17.78 26.30
N ALA A 130 -7.37 -16.78 26.00
CA ALA A 130 -8.77 -16.73 26.44
C ALA A 130 -9.73 -17.62 25.62
N ARG A 131 -9.27 -18.25 24.52
CA ARG A 131 -10.06 -19.15 23.68
C ARG A 131 -9.73 -20.63 23.87
N ALA A 132 -8.67 -20.95 24.62
CA ALA A 132 -8.30 -22.30 25.02
C ALA A 132 -8.93 -22.63 26.38
#